data_AF-A0A836BMP0-F1
#
_entry.id   AF-A0A836BMP0-F1
#
_cell.length_a   1.000
_cell.length_b   1.000
_cell.length_c   1.000
_cell.angle_alpha   90.00
_cell.angle_beta   90.00
_cell.angle_gamma   90.00
#
_symmetry.space_group_name_H-M   'P 1'
#
loop_
_entity.id
_entity.type
_entity.pdbx_description
1 polymer ?
#
loop_
_entity_poly.entity_id
_entity_poly.type
_entity_poly.pdbx_seq_one_letter_code
_entity_poly.pdbx_strand_id
1 'polypeptide(L)'
;MRHRTVGDYIRNWVEVWPTPDNPGPNDWWMLGSEVFGEDLDHGAFLDLTRLLTADPGFALSDIPVQFRDAGSSAYAGRYTAMPLFLTTFNLLYRRDIFEQYSPVRTGHRASHNSSSMSGRQGVAGTPGSAVVMDRSTGRMGPCTREACPSAKESPDPRTGGSRLVNQVVPVDGISFGINRHAPVHRQAAAYAMLKIAPMRYSALDEKAWLNAGYNARDLKDFLAQFRTSFDADNVYYELRMPGTFQTYTLVQYLLYRYNANNYNP
;
A
#
# COMPACT_ATOMS: atom_id res chain seq x y z
N MET A 1 38.62 0.97 -1.93
CA MET A 1 37.26 1.52 -1.71
C MET A 1 37.12 1.82 -0.22
N ARG A 2 36.47 2.92 0.19
CA ARG A 2 36.17 3.14 1.63
C ARG A 2 34.96 2.29 2.01
N HIS A 3 35.07 1.49 3.07
CA HIS A 3 33.89 0.87 3.69
C HIS A 3 33.00 1.97 4.27
N ARG A 4 31.71 1.91 3.98
CA ARG A 4 30.69 2.77 4.62
C ARG A 4 30.30 2.17 5.96
N THR A 5 30.05 3.01 6.96
CA THR A 5 29.44 2.54 8.21
C THR A 5 27.93 2.35 8.03
N VAL A 6 27.30 1.60 8.93
CA VAL A 6 25.82 1.50 8.97
C VAL A 6 25.18 2.88 9.16
N GLY A 7 25.81 3.79 9.90
CA GLY A 7 25.36 5.19 10.04
C GLY A 7 25.45 6.00 8.75
N ASP A 8 26.40 5.72 7.87
CA ASP A 8 26.50 6.32 6.53
C ASP A 8 25.58 5.66 5.51
N TYR A 9 25.05 4.48 5.83
CA TYR A 9 23.93 3.90 5.11
C TYR A 9 22.65 4.61 5.52
N ILE A 10 22.31 4.62 6.81
CA ILE A 10 21.06 5.19 7.37
C ILE A 10 20.89 6.68 7.03
N ARG A 11 21.93 7.51 7.16
CA ARG A 11 21.84 8.96 6.84
C ARG A 11 21.68 9.26 5.35
N ASN A 12 21.91 8.29 4.47
CA ASN A 12 22.05 8.49 3.03
C ASN A 12 20.87 7.93 2.22
N TRP A 13 19.71 7.72 2.86
CA TRP A 13 18.56 7.12 2.18
C TRP A 13 17.90 8.08 1.18
N VAL A 14 17.81 9.40 1.47
CA VAL A 14 17.09 10.34 0.58
C VAL A 14 17.71 11.77 0.48
N GLU A 15 18.75 12.12 1.23
CA GLU A 15 19.29 13.51 1.20
C GLU A 15 20.13 13.86 -0.05
N VAL A 16 20.62 12.87 -0.80
CA VAL A 16 21.46 13.09 -1.99
C VAL A 16 20.85 12.40 -3.21
N TRP A 17 20.08 13.16 -3.97
CA TRP A 17 19.54 12.75 -5.26
C TRP A 17 20.66 12.51 -6.30
N PRO A 18 20.55 11.48 -7.16
CA PRO A 18 21.49 11.26 -8.25
C PRO A 18 21.38 12.39 -9.28
N THR A 19 22.48 12.69 -9.95
CA THR A 19 22.58 13.70 -11.02
C THR A 19 23.44 13.16 -12.17
N PRO A 20 23.48 13.81 -13.35
CA PRO A 20 24.37 13.38 -14.43
C PRO A 20 25.85 13.33 -14.03
N ASP A 21 26.33 14.32 -13.27
CA ASP A 21 27.73 14.46 -12.86
C ASP A 21 28.07 13.64 -11.60
N ASN A 22 27.07 13.36 -10.77
CA ASN A 22 27.18 12.50 -9.60
C ASN A 22 25.97 11.54 -9.56
N PRO A 23 26.02 10.40 -10.27
CA PRO A 23 24.95 9.41 -10.29
C PRO A 23 24.77 8.71 -8.93
N GLY A 24 25.67 8.95 -7.96
CA GLY A 24 25.64 8.30 -6.67
C GLY A 24 26.03 6.81 -6.72
N PRO A 25 25.81 6.09 -5.60
CA PRO A 25 26.28 4.72 -5.41
C PRO A 25 25.26 3.64 -5.78
N ASN A 26 23.97 3.99 -5.89
CA ASN A 26 22.86 3.06 -5.98
C ASN A 26 22.35 3.01 -7.42
N ASP A 27 22.23 1.82 -8.00
CA ASP A 27 21.68 1.66 -9.36
C ASP A 27 20.13 1.61 -9.34
N TRP A 28 19.53 1.38 -8.17
CA TRP A 28 18.09 1.38 -7.91
C TRP A 28 17.81 1.58 -6.41
N TRP A 29 16.56 1.90 -6.05
CA TRP A 29 16.08 1.99 -4.67
C TRP A 29 14.75 1.25 -4.49
N MET A 30 14.54 0.70 -3.30
CA MET A 30 13.23 0.29 -2.80
C MET A 30 12.64 1.46 -2.02
N LEU A 31 11.47 1.95 -2.45
CA LEU A 31 10.90 3.21 -1.98
C LEU A 31 9.44 3.02 -1.58
N GLY A 32 9.00 3.77 -0.58
CA GLY A 32 7.59 4.04 -0.35
C GLY A 32 7.03 4.95 -1.45
N SER A 33 5.71 5.07 -1.49
CA SER A 33 5.03 5.74 -2.59
C SER A 33 5.08 7.27 -2.53
N GLU A 34 5.45 7.83 -1.38
CA GLU A 34 5.61 9.25 -1.10
C GLU A 34 6.78 9.91 -1.86
N VAL A 35 7.83 9.13 -2.16
CA VAL A 35 9.07 9.62 -2.80
C VAL A 35 8.84 10.03 -4.26
N PHE A 36 7.79 9.52 -4.91
CA PHE A 36 7.46 9.82 -6.31
C PHE A 36 6.92 11.23 -6.55
N GLY A 37 6.56 11.98 -5.49
CA GLY A 37 6.31 13.41 -5.60
C GLY A 37 7.58 14.22 -5.86
N GLU A 38 8.68 13.87 -5.18
CA GLU A 38 9.98 14.56 -5.27
C GLU A 38 10.69 14.29 -6.61
N ASP A 39 10.58 13.06 -7.15
CA ASP A 39 11.18 12.68 -8.44
C ASP A 39 10.63 13.51 -9.61
N LEU A 40 9.47 14.16 -9.45
CA LEU A 40 8.95 15.08 -10.46
C LEU A 40 9.92 16.25 -10.74
N ASP A 41 10.56 16.77 -9.69
CA ASP A 41 11.48 17.91 -9.76
C ASP A 41 12.93 17.46 -9.95
N HIS A 42 13.31 16.29 -9.42
CA HIS A 42 14.69 15.77 -9.51
C HIS A 42 14.97 14.98 -10.79
N GLY A 43 13.97 14.29 -11.37
CA GLY A 43 14.14 13.46 -12.57
C GLY A 43 15.15 12.32 -12.41
N ALA A 44 15.28 11.82 -11.18
CA ALA A 44 16.27 10.86 -10.71
C ALA A 44 15.97 9.43 -11.18
N PHE A 45 14.70 9.10 -11.37
CA PHE A 45 14.28 7.77 -11.81
C PHE A 45 14.13 7.67 -13.33
N LEU A 46 14.44 6.48 -13.85
CA LEU A 46 14.37 6.15 -15.26
C LEU A 46 12.90 6.10 -15.73
N ASP A 47 12.61 6.64 -16.91
CA ASP A 47 11.29 6.47 -17.54
C ASP A 47 11.17 5.03 -18.09
N LEU A 48 10.33 4.24 -17.42
CA LEU A 48 10.04 2.85 -17.73
C LEU A 48 8.79 2.69 -18.61
N THR A 49 8.10 3.78 -18.99
CA THR A 49 6.79 3.74 -19.67
C THR A 49 6.79 2.79 -20.87
N ARG A 50 7.77 2.93 -21.77
CA ARG A 50 7.87 2.06 -22.96
C ARG A 50 8.19 0.60 -22.61
N LEU A 51 8.98 0.35 -21.56
CA LEU A 51 9.32 -1.00 -21.12
C LEU A 51 8.09 -1.69 -20.50
N LEU A 52 7.40 -1.05 -19.57
CA LEU A 52 6.25 -1.65 -18.87
C LEU A 52 5.01 -1.78 -19.77
N THR A 53 4.83 -0.89 -20.76
CA THR A 53 3.76 -1.05 -21.77
C THR A 53 4.07 -2.15 -22.79
N ALA A 54 5.35 -2.43 -23.08
CA ALA A 54 5.75 -3.45 -24.04
C ALA A 54 6.00 -4.84 -23.42
N ASP A 55 6.25 -4.94 -22.11
CA ASP A 55 6.51 -6.22 -21.44
C ASP A 55 5.20 -6.92 -21.03
N PRO A 56 4.79 -8.00 -21.72
CA PRO A 56 3.57 -8.74 -21.37
C PRO A 56 3.68 -9.41 -20.00
N GLY A 57 4.89 -9.64 -19.49
CA GLY A 57 5.12 -10.13 -18.14
C GLY A 57 4.70 -9.13 -17.06
N PHE A 58 4.63 -7.83 -17.37
CA PHE A 58 4.18 -6.81 -16.43
C PHE A 58 2.64 -6.64 -16.38
N ALA A 59 1.97 -6.84 -17.52
CA ALA A 59 0.50 -6.85 -17.64
C ALA A 59 -0.20 -5.66 -16.95
N LEU A 60 0.06 -4.42 -17.39
CA LEU A 60 -0.43 -3.18 -16.77
C LEU A 60 -1.96 -3.09 -16.52
N SER A 61 -2.77 -3.83 -17.26
CA SER A 61 -4.23 -3.91 -17.10
C SER A 61 -4.70 -4.88 -16.01
N ASP A 62 -3.82 -5.79 -15.57
CA ASP A 62 -4.05 -6.77 -14.50
C ASP A 62 -3.61 -6.22 -13.12
N ILE A 63 -2.96 -5.05 -13.10
CA ILE A 63 -2.65 -4.27 -11.90
C ILE A 63 -3.82 -3.28 -11.67
N PRO A 64 -4.39 -3.19 -10.45
CA PRO A 64 -5.43 -2.20 -10.15
C PRO A 64 -4.97 -0.78 -10.50
N VAL A 65 -5.86 0.05 -11.05
CA VAL A 65 -5.52 1.43 -11.48
C VAL A 65 -4.95 2.24 -10.32
N GLN A 66 -5.56 2.10 -9.14
CA GLN A 66 -5.15 2.72 -7.89
C GLN A 66 -3.70 2.34 -7.52
N PHE A 67 -3.35 1.07 -7.71
CA PHE A 67 -2.06 0.51 -7.34
C PHE A 67 -0.98 0.91 -8.33
N ARG A 68 -1.32 0.92 -9.62
CA ARG A 68 -0.47 1.36 -10.71
C ARG A 68 -0.15 2.84 -10.59
N ASP A 69 -1.16 3.68 -10.45
CA ASP A 69 -1.01 5.12 -10.31
C ASP A 69 -0.25 5.45 -9.02
N ALA A 70 -0.45 4.69 -7.94
CA ALA A 70 0.27 4.83 -6.69
C ALA A 70 1.78 4.51 -6.77
N GLY A 71 2.14 3.33 -7.30
CA GLY A 71 3.50 2.80 -7.23
C GLY A 71 4.39 3.08 -8.44
N SER A 72 3.95 3.90 -9.40
CA SER A 72 4.72 4.14 -10.63
C SER A 72 4.78 5.57 -11.13
N SER A 73 4.07 6.52 -10.51
CA SER A 73 3.83 7.87 -11.06
C SER A 73 2.90 7.93 -12.27
N ALA A 74 2.17 6.85 -12.62
CA ALA A 74 1.31 6.82 -13.80
C ALA A 74 0.22 7.90 -13.83
N TYR A 75 -0.15 8.48 -12.67
CA TYR A 75 -1.00 9.68 -12.58
C TYR A 75 -0.44 10.89 -13.35
N ALA A 76 0.88 10.96 -13.53
CA ALA A 76 1.59 11.99 -14.30
C ALA A 76 1.84 11.58 -15.77
N GLY A 77 1.20 10.50 -16.26
CA GLY A 77 1.32 10.01 -17.63
C GLY A 77 2.62 9.28 -17.96
N ARG A 78 3.47 9.02 -16.96
CA ARG A 78 4.76 8.31 -17.09
C ARG A 78 4.96 7.30 -15.96
N TYR A 79 5.68 6.22 -16.25
CA TYR A 79 6.06 5.22 -15.26
C TYR A 79 7.52 5.45 -14.84
N THR A 80 7.77 6.09 -13.70
CA THR A 80 9.14 6.29 -13.18
C THR A 80 9.55 5.22 -12.15
N ALA A 81 8.63 4.34 -11.76
CA ALA A 81 8.92 3.19 -10.90
C ALA A 81 8.10 1.95 -11.26
N MET A 82 8.57 0.79 -10.79
CA MET A 82 7.83 -0.48 -10.84
C MET A 82 7.17 -0.72 -9.48
N PRO A 83 5.82 -0.77 -9.37
CA PRO A 83 5.17 -1.28 -8.17
C PRO A 83 5.64 -2.73 -7.93
N LEU A 84 6.15 -2.99 -6.72
CA LEU A 84 6.54 -4.33 -6.28
C LEU A 84 5.43 -4.97 -5.47
N PHE A 85 4.94 -4.23 -4.48
CA PHE A 85 4.01 -4.73 -3.50
C PHE A 85 3.14 -3.57 -3.05
N LEU A 86 1.84 -3.69 -3.27
CA LEU A 86 0.86 -2.78 -2.70
C LEU A 86 -0.09 -3.59 -1.84
N THR A 87 -0.37 -3.06 -0.66
CA THR A 87 -1.21 -3.68 0.35
C THR A 87 -2.34 -2.73 0.72
N THR A 88 -3.50 -3.31 0.99
CA THR A 88 -4.62 -2.59 1.59
C THR A 88 -4.61 -2.94 3.08
N PHE A 89 -4.68 -1.95 3.96
CA PHE A 89 -4.76 -2.28 5.39
C PHE A 89 -6.15 -2.86 5.66
N ASN A 90 -6.19 -4.17 5.85
CA ASN A 90 -7.39 -4.90 6.25
C ASN A 90 -7.30 -5.28 7.73
N LEU A 91 -8.44 -5.28 8.42
CA LEU A 91 -8.55 -5.79 9.77
C LEU A 91 -8.48 -7.33 9.73
N LEU A 92 -7.36 -7.89 10.16
CA LEU A 92 -7.22 -9.33 10.43
C LEU A 92 -7.73 -9.62 11.84
N TYR A 93 -8.63 -10.60 11.99
CA TYR A 93 -9.24 -10.93 13.28
C TYR A 93 -9.36 -12.43 13.51
N ARG A 94 -9.61 -12.82 14.77
CA ARG A 94 -9.89 -14.21 15.15
C ARG A 94 -11.39 -14.46 15.13
N ARG A 95 -11.86 -15.34 14.25
CA ARG A 95 -13.29 -15.66 14.09
C ARG A 95 -13.88 -16.22 15.37
N ASP A 96 -13.23 -17.21 15.97
CA ASP A 96 -13.67 -17.86 17.20
C ASP A 96 -13.77 -16.91 18.40
N ILE A 97 -12.96 -15.83 18.43
CA ILE A 97 -13.10 -14.75 19.42
C ILE A 97 -14.23 -13.81 19.01
N PHE A 98 -14.28 -13.36 17.75
CA PHE A 98 -15.30 -12.42 17.28
C PHE A 98 -16.73 -12.99 17.37
N GLU A 99 -16.92 -14.27 17.03
CA GLU A 99 -18.18 -15.02 17.12
C GLU A 99 -18.65 -15.23 18.59
N GLN A 100 -17.77 -15.10 19.59
CA GLN A 100 -18.17 -15.08 21.02
C GLN A 100 -18.80 -13.76 21.44
N TYR A 101 -18.39 -12.64 20.81
CA TYR A 101 -18.84 -11.29 21.17
C TYR A 101 -19.84 -10.66 20.17
N SER A 102 -19.98 -11.23 18.97
CA SER A 102 -21.00 -10.84 17.97
C SER A 102 -21.97 -12.00 17.73
N PRO A 103 -23.27 -11.88 18.07
CA PRO A 103 -24.22 -12.99 18.05
C PRO A 103 -24.75 -13.31 16.64
N VAL A 104 -23.87 -13.80 15.76
CA VAL A 104 -24.23 -14.47 14.50
C VAL A 104 -23.60 -15.86 14.50
N ARG A 105 -24.37 -16.86 14.93
CA ARG A 105 -23.89 -18.24 15.12
C ARG A 105 -23.67 -18.96 13.78
N THR A 106 -22.43 -19.37 13.51
CA THR A 106 -22.12 -20.49 12.59
C THR A 106 -21.10 -21.43 13.24
N GLY A 107 -21.16 -22.73 12.91
CA GLY A 107 -20.54 -23.82 13.70
C GLY A 107 -19.02 -23.96 13.63
N HIS A 108 -18.48 -24.89 14.42
CA HIS A 108 -17.04 -25.09 14.68
C HIS A 108 -16.52 -26.51 14.37
N ARG A 109 -15.18 -26.60 14.21
CA ARG A 109 -14.30 -27.80 14.00
C ARG A 109 -14.26 -28.35 12.56
N ALA A 110 -13.15 -28.91 12.05
CA ALA A 110 -11.80 -29.20 12.61
C ALA A 110 -10.69 -28.53 11.70
N SER A 111 -9.38 -28.83 11.69
CA SER A 111 -8.51 -29.85 12.35
C SER A 111 -7.04 -29.34 12.47
N HIS A 112 -6.06 -30.22 12.66
CA HIS A 112 -4.61 -29.90 12.66
C HIS A 112 -3.98 -29.82 11.26
N ASN A 113 -3.25 -28.72 11.01
CA ASN A 113 -1.87 -28.57 10.45
C ASN A 113 -1.80 -27.24 9.64
N SER A 114 -0.86 -26.31 9.79
CA SER A 114 0.33 -26.20 10.65
C SER A 114 0.49 -24.82 11.33
N SER A 115 -0.59 -24.04 11.48
CA SER A 115 -0.62 -22.87 12.37
C SER A 115 -1.88 -22.88 13.25
N SER A 116 -1.80 -22.31 14.46
CA SER A 116 -2.94 -22.19 15.39
C SER A 116 -4.04 -21.23 14.92
N MET A 117 -3.81 -20.56 13.78
CA MET A 117 -4.69 -19.58 13.14
C MET A 117 -5.46 -20.16 11.93
N SER A 118 -5.02 -21.30 11.37
CA SER A 118 -5.63 -21.91 10.18
C SER A 118 -7.11 -22.26 10.42
N GLY A 119 -7.98 -21.80 9.52
CA GLY A 119 -9.44 -21.90 9.58
C GLY A 119 -10.10 -20.99 10.62
N ARG A 120 -9.32 -20.14 11.30
CA ARG A 120 -9.76 -19.23 12.37
C ARG A 120 -9.52 -17.76 12.05
N GLN A 121 -8.90 -17.45 10.91
CA GLN A 121 -8.61 -16.08 10.53
C GLN A 121 -9.78 -15.49 9.74
N GLY A 122 -10.27 -14.36 10.22
CA GLY A 122 -11.15 -13.48 9.50
C GLY A 122 -10.38 -12.29 8.96
N VAL A 123 -10.92 -11.68 7.91
CA VAL A 123 -10.41 -10.45 7.30
C VAL A 123 -11.62 -9.58 6.96
N ALA A 124 -11.49 -8.28 7.22
CA ALA A 124 -12.49 -7.28 6.88
C ALA A 124 -11.79 -6.00 6.44
N GLY A 125 -12.44 -5.20 5.60
CA GLY A 125 -11.96 -3.86 5.30
C GLY A 125 -11.91 -2.99 6.55
N THR A 126 -11.22 -1.85 6.47
CA THR A 126 -11.27 -0.79 7.48
C THR A 126 -12.70 -0.41 7.82
N PRO A 127 -13.04 -0.17 9.11
CA PRO A 127 -14.31 0.42 9.46
C PRO A 127 -14.37 1.84 8.90
N GLY A 128 -15.46 2.18 8.21
CA GLY A 128 -15.71 3.55 7.78
C GLY A 128 -16.41 4.39 8.86
N SER A 129 -16.59 5.68 8.58
CA SER A 129 -17.28 6.61 9.49
C SER A 129 -18.61 7.11 8.91
N ALA A 130 -19.65 7.13 9.74
CA ALA A 130 -20.92 7.81 9.43
C ALA A 130 -20.86 9.34 9.68
N VAL A 131 -19.71 9.84 10.14
CA VAL A 131 -19.47 11.26 10.46
C VAL A 131 -18.16 11.69 9.82
N VAL A 132 -18.15 12.76 9.03
CA VAL A 132 -16.98 13.25 8.27
C VAL A 132 -16.70 14.71 8.59
N MET A 133 -15.47 15.16 8.32
CA MET A 133 -15.08 16.56 8.49
C MET A 133 -15.60 17.40 7.32
N ASP A 134 -16.51 18.33 7.61
CA ASP A 134 -16.85 19.42 6.71
C ASP A 134 -15.69 20.42 6.69
N ARG A 135 -15.00 20.49 5.55
CA ARG A 135 -13.83 21.36 5.35
C ARG A 135 -14.18 22.85 5.30
N SER A 136 -15.43 23.22 5.04
CA SER A 136 -15.87 24.62 4.99
C SER A 136 -16.10 25.21 6.39
N THR A 137 -16.52 24.37 7.34
CA THR A 137 -16.81 24.78 8.73
C THR A 137 -15.78 24.28 9.76
N GLY A 138 -14.91 23.33 9.38
CA GLY A 138 -13.96 22.68 10.29
C GLY A 138 -14.63 21.81 11.35
N ARG A 139 -15.86 21.33 11.10
CA ARG A 139 -16.67 20.57 12.05
C ARG A 139 -17.01 19.18 11.53
N MET A 140 -17.22 18.26 12.45
CA MET A 140 -17.73 16.92 12.14
C MET A 140 -19.23 16.98 11.86
N GLY A 141 -19.67 16.47 10.70
CA GLY A 141 -21.07 16.39 10.27
C GLY A 141 -21.43 15.01 9.72
N PRO A 142 -22.71 14.69 9.53
CA PRO A 142 -23.15 13.39 9.03
C PRO A 142 -22.62 13.13 7.61
N CYS A 143 -22.31 11.87 7.30
CA CYS A 143 -21.98 11.47 5.94
C CYS A 143 -23.25 11.44 5.08
N THR A 144 -23.35 12.36 4.11
CA THR A 144 -24.39 12.40 3.08
C THR A 144 -23.81 12.01 1.72
N ARG A 145 -24.64 11.86 0.68
CA ARG A 145 -24.15 11.59 -0.69
C ARG A 145 -23.34 12.76 -1.26
N GLU A 146 -23.63 13.97 -0.83
CA GLU A 146 -22.93 15.20 -1.22
C GLU A 146 -21.59 15.30 -0.47
N ALA A 147 -21.57 15.00 0.83
CA ALA A 147 -20.36 15.10 1.66
C ALA A 147 -19.38 13.91 1.46
N CYS A 148 -19.89 12.72 1.16
CA CYS A 148 -19.09 11.54 0.83
C CYS A 148 -19.74 10.76 -0.34
N PRO A 149 -19.46 11.16 -1.60
CA PRO A 149 -20.03 10.53 -2.79
C PRO A 149 -19.87 9.01 -2.83
N SER A 150 -18.69 8.53 -2.46
CA SER A 150 -18.31 7.11 -2.42
C SER A 150 -18.73 6.37 -1.14
N ALA A 151 -19.66 6.94 -0.34
CA ALA A 151 -20.18 6.27 0.84
C ALA A 151 -20.92 4.97 0.49
N LYS A 152 -20.71 3.94 1.31
CA LYS A 152 -21.46 2.68 1.23
C LYS A 152 -22.58 2.70 2.26
N GLU A 153 -23.71 2.08 1.92
CA GLU A 153 -24.73 1.80 2.91
C GLU A 153 -24.27 0.71 3.85
N SER A 154 -24.53 0.90 5.14
CA SER A 154 -24.14 -0.02 6.20
C SER A 154 -25.26 -0.09 7.24
N PRO A 155 -25.63 -1.29 7.72
CA PRO A 155 -26.60 -1.42 8.81
C PRO A 155 -26.13 -0.65 10.06
N ASP A 156 -27.01 0.14 10.67
CA ASP A 156 -26.76 0.71 11.99
C ASP A 156 -27.31 -0.25 13.07
N PRO A 157 -26.43 -0.93 13.85
CA PRO A 157 -26.87 -1.89 14.87
C PRO A 157 -27.61 -1.23 16.05
N ARG A 158 -27.63 0.10 16.16
CA ARG A 158 -28.33 0.84 17.22
C ARG A 158 -29.78 1.15 16.87
N THR A 159 -30.09 1.33 15.59
CA THR A 159 -31.43 1.73 15.11
C THR A 159 -32.12 0.64 14.28
N GLY A 160 -31.37 -0.36 13.80
CA GLY A 160 -31.86 -1.38 12.86
C GLY A 160 -32.05 -0.87 11.43
N GLY A 161 -31.76 0.41 11.16
CA GLY A 161 -31.85 1.02 9.82
C GLY A 161 -30.55 0.90 9.02
N SER A 162 -30.55 1.48 7.82
CA SER A 162 -29.34 1.72 7.02
C SER A 162 -28.80 3.14 7.29
N ARG A 163 -27.48 3.32 7.19
CA ARG A 163 -26.83 4.63 7.17
C ARG A 163 -25.69 4.66 6.16
N LEU A 164 -25.38 5.86 5.67
CA LEU A 164 -24.19 6.07 4.84
C LEU A 164 -22.93 6.07 5.71
N VAL A 165 -21.92 5.37 5.22
CA VAL A 165 -20.61 5.23 5.87
C VAL A 165 -19.53 5.53 4.84
N ASN A 166 -18.71 6.55 5.13
CA ASN A 166 -17.49 6.83 4.40
C ASN A 166 -16.44 5.77 4.74
N GLN A 167 -16.39 4.69 3.96
CA GLN A 167 -15.40 3.63 4.10
C GLN A 167 -14.24 3.91 3.13
N VAL A 168 -13.14 4.39 3.69
CA VAL A 168 -11.90 4.67 2.95
C VAL A 168 -11.01 3.44 3.02
N VAL A 169 -10.52 2.97 1.88
CA VAL A 169 -9.52 1.89 1.79
C VAL A 169 -8.12 2.54 1.79
N PRO A 170 -7.34 2.45 2.88
CA PRO A 170 -5.96 2.90 2.87
C PRO A 170 -5.09 1.90 2.09
N VAL A 171 -4.28 2.44 1.17
CA VAL A 171 -3.32 1.69 0.34
C VAL A 171 -1.92 2.23 0.61
N ASP A 172 -1.01 1.31 0.91
CA ASP A 172 0.43 1.53 1.06
C ASP A 172 1.15 0.64 0.04
N GLY A 173 2.34 1.06 -0.40
CA GLY A 173 3.04 0.45 -1.52
C GLY A 173 4.54 0.63 -1.51
N ILE A 174 5.25 -0.49 -1.62
CA ILE A 174 6.66 -0.55 -1.96
C ILE A 174 6.81 -0.64 -3.48
N SER A 175 7.70 0.19 -4.02
CA SER A 175 7.98 0.29 -5.45
C SER A 175 9.47 0.48 -5.69
N PHE A 176 9.94 0.17 -6.90
CA PHE A 176 11.34 0.28 -7.28
C PHE A 176 11.57 1.39 -8.30
N GLY A 177 12.35 2.40 -7.92
CA GLY A 177 12.93 3.39 -8.83
C GLY A 177 14.29 2.92 -9.33
N ILE A 178 14.51 2.95 -10.65
CA ILE A 178 15.83 2.68 -11.26
C ILE A 178 16.55 4.01 -11.49
N ASN A 179 17.84 4.10 -11.15
CA ASN A 179 18.63 5.32 -11.30
C ASN A 179 18.82 5.69 -12.78
N ARG A 180 18.25 6.82 -13.20
CA ARG A 180 18.38 7.37 -14.56
C ARG A 180 19.81 7.70 -14.96
N HIS A 181 20.67 8.00 -13.99
CA HIS A 181 22.05 8.42 -14.20
C HIS A 181 23.06 7.27 -14.03
N ALA A 182 22.63 6.10 -13.55
CA ALA A 182 23.47 4.90 -13.56
C ALA A 182 23.79 4.46 -15.00
N PRO A 183 24.95 3.82 -15.27
CA PRO A 183 25.27 3.30 -16.60
C PRO A 183 24.20 2.34 -17.14
N VAL A 184 23.90 2.42 -18.44
CA VAL A 184 22.80 1.65 -19.10
C VAL A 184 22.84 0.14 -18.80
N HIS A 185 24.04 -0.47 -18.75
CA HIS A 185 24.16 -1.90 -18.43
C HIS A 185 23.70 -2.24 -17.00
N ARG A 186 23.79 -1.29 -16.06
CA ARG A 186 23.31 -1.44 -14.68
C ARG A 186 21.82 -1.15 -14.57
N GLN A 187 21.31 -0.18 -15.32
CA GLN A 187 19.85 0.04 -15.45
C GLN A 187 19.16 -1.23 -15.97
N ALA A 188 19.74 -1.88 -16.99
CA ALA A 188 19.24 -3.13 -17.54
C ALA A 188 19.34 -4.29 -16.53
N ALA A 189 20.44 -4.38 -15.77
CA ALA A 189 20.60 -5.38 -14.71
C ALA A 189 19.58 -5.18 -13.57
N ALA A 190 19.36 -3.93 -13.14
CA ALA A 190 18.32 -3.58 -12.17
C ALA A 190 16.94 -3.99 -12.68
N TYR A 191 16.56 -3.56 -13.89
CA TYR A 191 15.28 -3.97 -14.50
C TYR A 191 15.09 -5.49 -14.56
N ALA A 192 16.13 -6.24 -14.91
CA ALA A 192 16.09 -7.70 -14.95
C ALA A 192 15.92 -8.35 -13.56
N MET A 193 16.60 -7.83 -12.53
CA MET A 193 16.46 -8.32 -11.15
C MET A 193 15.08 -8.02 -10.56
N LEU A 194 14.48 -6.89 -10.94
CA LEU A 194 13.27 -6.36 -10.33
C LEU A 194 11.98 -6.82 -11.04
N LYS A 195 12.06 -7.85 -11.91
CA LYS A 195 10.90 -8.52 -12.54
C LYS A 195 10.03 -9.35 -11.57
N ILE A 196 10.04 -9.02 -10.29
CA ILE A 196 9.07 -9.55 -9.32
C ILE A 196 7.76 -8.83 -9.57
N ALA A 197 6.72 -9.59 -9.92
CA ALA A 197 5.44 -9.04 -10.32
C ALA A 197 4.71 -8.34 -9.15
N PRO A 198 4.11 -7.14 -9.38
CA PRO A 198 3.15 -6.57 -8.44
C PRO A 198 1.97 -7.50 -8.19
N MET A 199 1.24 -7.26 -7.10
CA MET A 199 -0.06 -7.89 -6.86
C MET A 199 -1.04 -7.48 -7.96
N ARG A 200 -1.80 -8.47 -8.47
CA ARG A 200 -2.64 -8.38 -9.67
C ARG A 200 -4.00 -9.04 -9.43
N TYR A 201 -4.98 -8.78 -10.29
CA TYR A 201 -6.24 -9.52 -10.27
C TYR A 201 -6.02 -11.03 -10.53
N SER A 202 -5.11 -11.40 -11.44
CA SER A 202 -4.70 -12.79 -11.67
C SER A 202 -4.07 -13.45 -10.43
N ALA A 203 -3.37 -12.68 -9.59
CA ALA A 203 -2.81 -13.17 -8.33
C ALA A 203 -3.90 -13.50 -7.28
N LEU A 204 -5.16 -13.14 -7.53
CA LEU A 204 -6.31 -13.50 -6.70
C LEU A 204 -7.02 -14.78 -7.17
N ASP A 205 -6.43 -15.59 -8.07
CA ASP A 205 -6.94 -16.92 -8.42
C ASP A 205 -6.91 -17.88 -7.21
N GLU A 206 -8.08 -18.26 -6.71
CA GLU A 206 -8.23 -19.14 -5.54
C GLU A 206 -7.49 -20.48 -5.72
N LYS A 207 -7.46 -21.03 -6.95
CA LYS A 207 -6.86 -22.33 -7.24
C LYS A 207 -5.35 -22.34 -7.00
N ALA A 208 -4.63 -21.28 -7.39
CA ALA A 208 -3.20 -21.15 -7.14
C ALA A 208 -2.85 -21.23 -5.64
N TRP A 209 -3.63 -20.54 -4.79
CA TRP A 209 -3.41 -20.54 -3.34
C TRP A 209 -3.85 -21.84 -2.67
N LEU A 210 -4.95 -22.46 -3.09
CA LEU A 210 -5.36 -23.79 -2.60
C LEU A 210 -4.28 -24.85 -2.89
N ASN A 211 -3.69 -24.83 -4.09
CA ASN A 211 -2.59 -25.71 -4.47
C ASN A 211 -1.31 -25.45 -3.65
N ALA A 212 -1.10 -24.22 -3.17
CA ALA A 212 -0.02 -23.86 -2.26
C ALA A 212 -0.30 -24.22 -0.78
N GLY A 213 -1.45 -24.84 -0.48
CA GLY A 213 -1.79 -25.36 0.85
C GLY A 213 -2.52 -24.37 1.78
N TYR A 214 -3.02 -23.25 1.26
CA TYR A 214 -3.80 -22.30 2.06
C TYR A 214 -5.18 -22.85 2.46
N ASN A 215 -5.67 -22.46 3.63
CA ASN A 215 -6.99 -22.86 4.11
C ASN A 215 -8.11 -22.22 3.26
N ALA A 216 -8.99 -23.03 2.66
CA ALA A 216 -10.03 -22.55 1.77
C ALA A 216 -10.98 -21.50 2.38
N ARG A 217 -11.30 -21.59 3.68
CA ARG A 217 -12.20 -20.62 4.35
C ARG A 217 -11.51 -19.27 4.56
N ASP A 218 -10.27 -19.30 5.07
CA ASP A 218 -9.50 -18.07 5.29
C ASP A 218 -9.19 -17.39 3.95
N LEU A 219 -8.80 -18.19 2.95
CA LEU A 219 -8.46 -17.76 1.60
C LEU A 219 -9.64 -17.09 0.88
N LYS A 220 -10.83 -17.71 0.92
CA LYS A 220 -12.02 -17.18 0.26
C LYS A 220 -12.34 -15.76 0.72
N ASP A 221 -12.35 -15.54 2.03
CA ASP A 221 -12.66 -14.23 2.60
C ASP A 221 -11.52 -13.23 2.35
N PHE A 222 -10.26 -13.68 2.40
CA PHE A 222 -9.09 -12.86 2.08
C PHE A 222 -9.12 -12.36 0.63
N LEU A 223 -9.30 -13.25 -0.34
CA LEU A 223 -9.38 -12.89 -1.75
C LEU A 223 -10.63 -12.09 -2.08
N ALA A 224 -11.76 -12.31 -1.41
CA ALA A 224 -12.97 -11.50 -1.56
C ALA A 224 -12.76 -10.06 -1.05
N GLN A 225 -12.11 -9.90 0.11
CA GLN A 225 -11.78 -8.58 0.64
C GLN A 225 -10.73 -7.87 -0.25
N PHE A 226 -9.70 -8.56 -0.72
CA PHE A 226 -8.71 -7.96 -1.63
C PHE A 226 -9.34 -7.49 -2.95
N ARG A 227 -10.24 -8.28 -3.57
CA ARG A 227 -11.05 -7.81 -4.72
C ARG A 227 -11.84 -6.54 -4.37
N THR A 228 -12.56 -6.55 -3.24
CA THR A 228 -13.36 -5.40 -2.78
C THR A 228 -12.52 -4.15 -2.53
N SER A 229 -11.25 -4.32 -2.14
CA SER A 229 -10.29 -3.22 -1.95
C SER A 229 -9.63 -2.77 -3.26
N PHE A 230 -9.46 -3.65 -4.25
CA PHE A 230 -8.98 -3.32 -5.59
C PHE A 230 -10.03 -2.56 -6.40
N ASP A 231 -11.30 -2.94 -6.26
CA ASP A 231 -12.44 -2.33 -6.93
C ASP A 231 -13.02 -1.12 -6.15
N ALA A 232 -12.25 -0.55 -5.23
CA ALA A 232 -12.70 0.57 -4.40
C ALA A 232 -12.49 1.93 -5.09
N ASP A 233 -13.56 2.73 -5.17
CA ASP A 233 -13.47 4.13 -5.61
C ASP A 233 -12.89 5.06 -4.52
N ASN A 234 -13.07 4.69 -3.25
CA ASN A 234 -12.72 5.52 -2.09
C ASN A 234 -11.38 5.09 -1.49
N VAL A 235 -10.29 5.36 -2.20
CA VAL A 235 -8.95 4.96 -1.77
C VAL A 235 -8.19 6.16 -1.19
N TYR A 236 -7.57 5.94 -0.03
CA TYR A 236 -6.53 6.82 0.49
C TYR A 236 -5.17 6.30 0.06
N TYR A 237 -4.40 7.17 -0.58
CA TYR A 237 -2.98 6.98 -0.82
C TYR A 237 -2.19 7.83 0.17
N GLU A 238 -0.95 7.42 0.43
CA GLU A 238 0.06 8.35 0.94
C GLU A 238 0.15 9.59 0.04
N LEU A 239 0.50 10.74 0.65
CA LEU A 239 0.64 11.99 -0.07
C LEU A 239 1.82 11.91 -1.04
N ARG A 240 1.67 12.45 -2.26
CA ARG A 240 2.69 12.44 -3.33
C ARG A 240 2.89 13.83 -3.91
N MET A 241 3.27 14.75 -3.05
CA MET A 241 3.58 16.14 -3.40
C MET A 241 4.99 16.46 -2.94
N PRO A 242 5.75 17.31 -3.65
CA PRO A 242 7.01 17.86 -3.14
C PRO A 242 6.85 18.42 -1.71
N GLY A 243 7.80 18.10 -0.84
CA GLY A 243 7.76 18.39 0.59
C GLY A 243 7.13 17.30 1.46
N THR A 244 6.54 16.24 0.88
CA THR A 244 5.87 15.19 1.67
C THR A 244 6.87 14.38 2.48
N PHE A 245 7.93 13.86 1.84
CA PHE A 245 8.89 12.98 2.50
C PHE A 245 9.62 13.68 3.66
N GLN A 246 9.97 14.95 3.47
CA GLN A 246 10.57 15.82 4.48
C GLN A 246 9.60 16.06 5.64
N THR A 247 8.30 16.21 5.35
CA THR A 247 7.24 16.35 6.37
C THR A 247 7.10 15.08 7.21
N TYR A 248 7.04 13.90 6.57
CA TYR A 248 7.02 12.61 7.27
C TYR A 248 8.27 12.43 8.14
N THR A 249 9.45 12.69 7.58
CA THR A 249 10.73 12.60 8.28
C THR A 249 10.76 13.54 9.50
N LEU A 250 10.29 14.78 9.35
CA LEU A 250 10.19 15.74 10.46
C LEU A 250 9.25 15.26 11.57
N VAL A 251 8.03 14.83 11.21
CA VAL A 251 7.05 14.32 12.20
C VAL A 251 7.58 13.08 12.91
N GLN A 252 8.14 12.12 12.16
CA GLN A 252 8.74 10.91 12.72
C GLN A 252 9.93 11.22 13.64
N TYR A 253 10.77 12.19 13.26
CA TYR A 253 11.91 12.63 14.07
C TYR A 253 11.48 13.35 15.36
N LEU A 254 10.43 14.18 15.30
CA LEU A 254 9.83 14.82 16.48
C LEU A 254 9.21 13.79 17.42
N LEU A 255 8.45 12.82 16.90
CA LEU A 255 7.89 11.71 17.67
C LEU A 255 8.98 10.82 18.30
N TYR A 256 10.03 10.51 17.54
CA TYR A 256 11.17 9.74 18.04
C TYR A 256 11.89 10.48 19.17
N ARG A 257 12.19 11.77 19.01
CA ARG A 257 12.78 12.59 20.09
C ARG A 257 11.88 12.67 21.32
N TYR A 258 10.57 12.87 21.14
CA TYR A 258 9.62 12.91 22.25
C TYR A 258 9.59 11.59 23.02
N ASN A 259 9.52 10.46 22.31
CA ASN A 259 9.50 9.13 22.93
C ASN A 259 10.85 8.78 23.58
N ALA A 260 11.99 9.13 22.96
CA ALA A 260 13.32 8.89 23.51
C ALA A 260 13.60 9.74 24.76
N ASN A 261 13.13 10.99 24.82
CA ASN A 261 13.27 11.84 26.01
C ASN A 261 12.39 11.39 27.20
N ASN A 262 11.45 10.47 26.99
CA ASN A 262 10.69 9.82 28.08
C ASN A 262 11.36 8.55 28.63
N TYR A 263 12.60 8.25 28.21
CA TYR A 263 13.35 7.05 28.60
C TYR A 263 14.60 7.31 29.48
N ASN A 264 14.74 8.51 30.05
CA ASN A 264 15.72 8.82 31.10
C ASN A 264 15.06 9.60 32.25
N PRO A 265 14.88 9.00 33.45
CA PRO A 265 14.89 9.74 34.71
C PRO A 265 16.32 10.20 35.08
#